data_AF-A0A7V9CE30-F1
#
_entry.id   AF-A0A7V9CE30-F1
#
_cell.length_a   1.000
_cell.length_b   1.000
_cell.length_c   1.000
_cell.angle_alpha   90.00
_cell.angle_beta   90.00
_cell.angle_gamma   90.00
#
_symmetry.space_group_name_H-M   'P 1'
#
loop_
_entity.id
_entity.type
_entity.pdbx_description
1 polymer ?
#
loop_
_entity_poly.entity_id
_entity_poly.type
_entity_poly.pdbx_seq_one_letter_code
_entity_poly.pdbx_strand_id
1 'polypeptide(L)' 'RGVRSVRVALLHGERTYASASRRLPSGRVGLRLTLRELHTARPGRYVLRVITTDRSGRRTVSSRHVTLR' A
#
# COMPACT_ATOMS: atom_id res chain seq x y z
N ARG A 1 9.75 -4.56 18.44
CA ARG A 1 10.35 -3.85 17.28
C ARG A 1 9.25 -3.04 16.61
N GLY A 2 9.32 -1.70 16.65
CA GLY A 2 8.23 -0.83 16.18
C GLY A 2 8.32 -0.52 14.68
N VAL A 3 7.17 -0.43 14.01
CA VAL A 3 7.07 0.06 12.62
C VAL A 3 7.34 1.56 12.60
N ARG A 4 8.23 2.01 11.70
CA ARG A 4 8.58 3.42 11.46
C ARG A 4 7.75 4.03 10.33
N SER A 5 7.39 3.24 9.34
CA SER A 5 6.55 3.70 8.23
C SER A 5 5.79 2.55 7.60
N VAL A 6 4.66 2.88 6.99
CA VAL A 6 3.90 1.98 6.13
C VAL A 6 3.73 2.65 4.77
N ARG A 7 3.88 1.87 3.72
CA ARG A 7 3.51 2.22 2.35
C ARG A 7 2.51 1.20 1.85
N VAL A 8 1.47 1.67 1.16
CA VAL A 8 0.51 0.81 0.47
C VAL A 8 0.54 1.21 -0.99
N ALA A 9 0.55 0.22 -1.88
CA ALA A 9 0.51 0.41 -3.32
C ALA A 9 -0.52 -0.51 -3.95
N LEU A 10 -1.26 -0.01 -4.94
CA LEU A 10 -2.13 -0.82 -5.77
C LEU A 10 -1.45 -1.07 -7.12
N LEU A 11 -1.30 -2.34 -7.47
CA LEU A 11 -0.59 -2.78 -8.66
C LEU A 11 -1.52 -3.57 -9.59
N HIS A 12 -1.29 -3.47 -10.89
CA HIS A 12 -1.85 -4.40 -11.88
C HIS A 12 -0.77 -4.73 -12.90
N GLY A 13 -0.40 -6.02 -12.95
CA GLY A 13 0.88 -6.46 -13.51
C GLY A 13 2.04 -5.79 -12.77
N GLU A 14 2.98 -5.22 -13.54
CA GLU A 14 4.14 -4.50 -13.01
C GLU A 14 3.86 -3.01 -12.73
N ARG A 15 2.68 -2.52 -13.11
CA ARG A 15 2.35 -1.09 -13.06
C ARG A 15 1.78 -0.72 -11.70
N THR A 16 2.33 0.32 -11.07
CA THR A 16 1.76 0.92 -9.85
C THR A 16 0.74 1.99 -10.25
N TYR A 17 -0.51 1.82 -9.81
CA TYR A 17 -1.61 2.73 -10.13
C TYR A 17 -1.83 3.79 -9.05
N ALA A 18 -1.68 3.41 -7.79
CA ALA A 18 -1.75 4.34 -6.67
C ALA A 18 -0.76 3.91 -5.58
N SER A 19 -0.24 4.88 -4.83
CA SER A 19 0.53 4.57 -3.63
C SER A 19 0.40 5.67 -2.59
N ALA A 20 0.23 5.27 -1.33
CA ALA A 20 0.26 6.17 -0.19
C ALA A 20 1.30 5.68 0.81
N SER A 21 1.95 6.61 1.50
CA SER A 21 2.87 6.26 2.57
C SER A 21 2.71 7.19 3.75
N ARG A 22 2.97 6.68 4.96
CA ARG A 22 2.91 7.48 6.18
C ARG A 22 3.94 7.00 7.18
N ARG A 23 4.60 7.96 7.84
CA ARG A 23 5.45 7.68 8.99
C ARG A 23 4.60 7.39 10.22
N LEU A 24 5.10 6.48 11.04
CA LEU A 24 4.47 6.01 12.27
C LEU A 24 5.37 6.37 13.44
N PRO A 25 5.08 7.46 14.16
CA PRO A 25 5.79 7.75 15.40
C PRO A 25 5.47 6.69 16.47
N SER A 26 4.20 6.28 16.60
CA SER A 26 3.71 5.17 17.42
C SER A 26 2.27 4.77 17.01
N GLY A 27 1.82 3.58 17.41
CA GLY A 27 0.40 3.19 17.34
C GLY A 27 -0.07 2.52 16.03
N ARG A 28 -1.40 2.50 15.84
CA ARG A 28 -2.09 1.98 14.65
C ARG A 28 -2.17 3.06 13.58
N VAL A 29 -2.06 2.68 12.31
CA VAL A 29 -2.26 3.60 11.17
C VAL A 29 -3.41 3.12 10.30
N GLY A 30 -4.27 4.05 9.93
CA GLY A 30 -5.17 3.90 8.79
C GLY A 30 -4.53 4.54 7.56
N LEU A 31 -4.43 3.80 6.47
CA LEU A 31 -4.10 4.35 5.15
C LEU A 31 -5.31 4.18 4.26
N ARG A 32 -5.73 5.28 3.62
CA ARG A 32 -6.79 5.28 2.65
C ARG A 32 -6.16 5.52 1.28
N LEU A 33 -6.35 4.57 0.37
CA LEU A 33 -6.15 4.80 -1.05
C LEU A 33 -7.49 5.24 -1.62
N THR A 34 -7.57 6.46 -2.15
CA THR A 34 -8.78 6.95 -2.80
C THR A 34 -8.75 6.64 -4.29
N LEU A 35 -9.85 6.07 -4.80
CA LEU A 35 -10.06 5.80 -6.23
C LEU A 35 -9.92 7.03 -7.14
N ARG A 36 -9.93 8.25 -6.58
CA ARG A 36 -9.62 9.50 -7.33
C ARG A 36 -8.19 9.51 -7.90
N GLU A 37 -7.24 8.81 -7.28
CA GLU A 37 -5.89 8.63 -7.81
C GLU A 37 -5.82 7.50 -8.87
N LEU A 38 -6.90 6.71 -8.99
CA LEU A 38 -7.02 5.53 -9.86
C LEU A 38 -7.84 5.82 -11.12
N HIS A 39 -7.92 7.08 -11.57
CA HIS A 39 -8.67 7.49 -12.77
C HIS A 39 -8.33 6.70 -14.06
N THR A 40 -7.19 6.02 -14.11
CA THR A 40 -6.76 5.14 -15.21
C THR A 40 -6.91 3.64 -14.92
N ALA A 41 -7.32 3.28 -13.70
CA ALA A 41 -7.54 1.89 -13.31
C ALA A 41 -8.84 1.38 -13.95
N ARG A 42 -8.73 0.29 -14.70
CA ARG A 42 -9.87 -0.43 -15.26
C ARG A 42 -10.42 -1.42 -14.23
N PRO A 43 -11.71 -1.78 -14.28
CA PRO A 43 -12.23 -2.91 -13.52
C PRO A 43 -11.37 -4.16 -13.78
N GLY A 44 -11.13 -4.94 -12.72
CA GLY A 44 -10.25 -6.10 -12.82
C GLY A 44 -9.54 -6.47 -11.52
N ARG A 45 -8.58 -7.38 -11.64
CA ARG A 45 -7.82 -7.92 -10.51
C ARG A 45 -6.54 -7.12 -10.29
N TYR A 46 -6.36 -6.63 -9.07
CA TYR A 46 -5.20 -5.86 -8.65
C TYR A 46 -4.52 -6.53 -7.47
N VAL A 47 -3.28 -6.16 -7.22
CA VAL A 47 -2.51 -6.54 -6.03
C VAL A 47 -2.37 -5.31 -5.14
N LEU A 48 -2.96 -5.37 -3.96
CA LEU A 48 -2.70 -4.43 -2.89
C LEU A 48 -1.44 -4.89 -2.14
N ARG A 49 -0.36 -4.12 -2.24
CA ARG A 49 0.91 -4.41 -1.57
C ARG A 49 1.10 -3.45 -0.40
N VAL A 50 1.26 -4.01 0.79
CA VAL A 50 1.57 -3.30 2.03
C VAL A 50 3.04 -3.55 2.36
N ILE A 51 3.79 -2.47 2.53
CA ILE A 51 5.22 -2.49 2.87
C ILE A 51 5.35 -1.78 4.21
N THR A 52 5.77 -2.51 5.24
CA THR A 52 6.12 -1.91 6.54
C THR A 52 7.64 -1.81 6.62
N THR A 53 8.14 -0.68 7.12
CA THR A 53 9.56 -0.51 7.43
C THR A 53 9.67 -0.31 8.93
N ASP A 54 10.48 -1.11 9.60
CA ASP A 54 10.73 -0.95 11.03
C ASP A 54 11.78 0.14 11.31
N ARG A 55 12.01 0.44 12.59
CA ARG A 55 13.00 1.45 13.00
C ARG A 55 14.45 1.07 12.66
N SER A 56 14.75 -0.21 12.43
CA SER A 56 16.06 -0.69 11.97
C SER A 56 16.22 -0.61 10.45
N GLY A 57 15.18 -0.21 9.73
CA GLY A 57 15.17 -0.15 8.26
C GLY A 57 14.75 -1.45 7.60
N ARG A 58 14.46 -2.52 8.36
CA ARG A 58 14.00 -3.79 7.78
C ARG A 58 12.60 -3.61 7.20
N ARG A 59 12.45 -4.09 5.96
CA ARG A 59 11.18 -4.06 5.23
C ARG A 59 10.47 -5.40 5.33
N THR A 60 9.17 -5.37 5.59
CA THR A 60 8.28 -6.53 5.46
C THR A 60 7.22 -6.21 4.41
N VAL A 61 7.00 -7.14 3.49
CA VAL A 61 6.03 -6.99 2.41
C VAL A 61 4.90 -7.98 2.61
N SER A 62 3.67 -7.50 2.50
CA SER A 62 2.46 -8.32 2.46
C SER A 62 1.64 -7.91 1.24
N SER A 63 1.02 -8.88 0.58
CA SER A 63 0.25 -8.64 -0.63
C SER A 63 -1.10 -9.34 -0.55
N ARG A 64 -2.14 -8.68 -1.06
CA ARG A 64 -3.48 -9.23 -1.16
C ARG A 64 -4.09 -8.90 -2.51
N HIS A 65 -4.76 -9.88 -3.12
CA HIS A 65 -5.51 -9.64 -4.34
C HIS A 65 -6.82 -8.92 -4.00
N VAL A 66 -7.11 -7.87 -4.76
CA VAL A 66 -8.35 -7.09 -4.64
C VAL A 66 -8.97 -6.97 -6.03
N THR A 67 -10.30 -6.98 -6.09
CA THR A 67 -11.03 -6.78 -7.33
C THR A 67 -11.61 -5.39 -7.32
N LEU A 68 -11.22 -4.56 -8.30
CA LEU A 68 -11.93 -3.33 -8.60
C LEU A 68 -13.12 -3.68 -9.49
N ARG A 69 -14.31 -3.28 -9.05
CA ARG A 69 -15.57 -3.43 -9.78
C ARG A 69 -15.98 -2.09 -10.35
#